data_AF-A0A6P3Y9E2-F1
#
_entry.id   AF-A0A6P3Y9E2-F1
#
_cell.length_a   1.000
_cell.length_b   1.000
_cell.length_c   1.000
_cell.angle_alpha   90.00
_cell.angle_beta   90.00
_cell.angle_gamma   90.00
#
_symmetry.space_group_name_H-M   'P 1'
#
loop_
_entity.id
_entity.type
_entity.pdbx_description
1 polymer ?
#
loop_
_entity_poly.entity_id
_entity_poly.type
_entity_poly.pdbx_seq_one_letter_code
_entity_poly.pdbx_strand_id
1 'polypeptide(L)'
;MKTAMIIISVLTITAMAYGFNVERVRQVNENFLKCSSELGQSADNPTVEVFQCAIVKGGRVLDANGLYKKEDTLKIFEDIISDTSKLEQARNVFTKCYDEAIQNGSTGDEQTIKITTCSLPIIPLFDKPN
;
A
#
# COMPACT_ATOMS: atom_id res chain seq x y z
N MET A 1 17.26 25.21 19.03
CA MET A 1 15.83 25.56 18.77
C MET A 1 15.59 26.09 17.37
N LYS A 2 16.26 27.18 16.92
CA LYS A 2 16.01 27.76 15.59
C LYS A 2 16.28 26.80 14.42
N THR A 3 17.40 26.07 14.45
CA THR A 3 17.75 25.08 13.43
C THR A 3 16.81 23.88 13.39
N ALA A 4 16.39 23.38 14.57
CA ALA A 4 15.42 22.29 14.66
C ALA A 4 14.04 22.70 14.11
N MET A 5 13.60 23.93 14.39
CA MET A 5 12.35 24.46 13.83
C MET A 5 12.40 24.53 12.31
N ILE A 6 13.51 25.02 11.73
CA ILE A 6 13.69 25.11 10.28
C ILE A 6 13.59 23.73 9.62
N ILE A 7 14.27 22.73 10.19
CA ILE A 7 14.25 21.35 9.68
C ILE A 7 12.82 20.76 9.71
N ILE A 8 12.08 20.96 10.80
CA ILE A 8 10.70 20.49 10.94
C ILE A 8 9.78 21.17 9.91
N SER A 9 9.93 22.49 9.70
CA SER A 9 9.14 23.20 8.70
C SER A 9 9.45 22.78 7.27
N VAL A 10 10.71 22.50 6.93
CA VAL A 10 11.05 22.02 5.57
C VAL A 10 10.51 20.61 5.34
N LEU A 11 10.65 19.71 6.32
CA LEU A 11 10.13 18.34 6.23
C LEU A 11 8.60 18.27 6.10
N THR A 12 7.89 19.15 6.81
CA THR A 12 6.42 19.22 6.70
C THR A 12 5.98 19.76 5.35
N ILE A 13 6.67 20.76 4.80
CA ILE A 13 6.37 21.31 3.46
C ILE A 13 6.67 20.28 2.37
N THR A 14 7.78 19.54 2.46
CA THR A 14 8.10 18.50 1.46
C THR A 14 7.13 17.32 1.54
N ALA A 15 6.71 16.89 2.73
CA ALA A 15 5.69 15.85 2.87
C ALA A 15 4.35 16.27 2.23
N MET A 16 3.95 17.53 2.39
CA MET A 16 2.74 18.08 1.75
C MET A 16 2.88 18.18 0.22
N ALA A 17 4.09 18.43 -0.30
CA ALA A 17 4.34 18.56 -1.73
C ALA A 17 4.31 17.21 -2.48
N TYR A 18 4.65 16.10 -1.81
CA TYR A 18 4.75 14.76 -2.43
C TYR A 18 3.59 13.81 -2.08
N GLY A 19 2.58 14.26 -1.32
CA GLY A 19 1.40 13.46 -0.99
C GLY A 19 1.61 12.40 0.11
N PHE A 20 2.84 12.26 0.61
CA PHE A 20 3.19 11.30 1.66
C PHE A 20 2.49 11.61 2.99
N ASN A 21 1.98 10.56 3.64
CA ASN A 21 1.17 10.65 4.85
C ASN A 21 1.63 9.67 5.92
N VAL A 22 2.31 10.19 6.95
CA VAL A 22 2.85 9.39 8.06
C VAL A 22 1.78 8.60 8.82
N GLU A 23 0.60 9.19 9.06
CA GLU A 23 -0.48 8.48 9.73
C GLU A 23 -0.99 7.32 8.87
N ARG A 24 -0.94 7.45 7.54
CA ARG A 24 -1.27 6.34 6.66
C ARG A 24 -0.28 5.20 6.78
N VAL A 25 1.02 5.51 6.77
CA VAL A 25 2.08 4.50 6.95
C VAL A 25 1.83 3.71 8.24
N ARG A 26 1.51 4.42 9.33
CA ARG A 26 1.18 3.80 10.62
C ARG A 26 -0.02 2.85 10.51
N GLN A 27 -1.12 3.31 9.92
CA GLN A 27 -2.34 2.49 9.74
C GLN A 27 -2.11 1.25 8.88
N VAL A 28 -1.36 1.36 7.79
CA VAL A 28 -1.04 0.22 6.93
C VAL A 28 -0.22 -0.81 7.72
N ASN A 29 0.80 -0.37 8.43
CA ASN A 29 1.62 -1.26 9.25
C ASN A 29 0.81 -1.95 10.35
N GLU A 30 -0.04 -1.20 11.08
CA GLU A 30 -0.93 -1.76 12.10
C GLU A 30 -1.87 -2.83 11.54
N ASN A 31 -2.41 -2.61 10.33
CA ASN A 31 -3.25 -3.60 9.66
C ASN A 31 -2.47 -4.87 9.31
N PHE A 32 -1.24 -4.75 8.81
CA PHE A 32 -0.36 -5.90 8.55
C PHE A 32 -0.05 -6.67 9.84
N LEU A 33 0.39 -6.00 10.90
CA LEU A 33 0.68 -6.62 12.20
C LEU A 33 -0.54 -7.35 12.76
N LYS A 34 -1.71 -6.70 12.71
CA LYS A 34 -2.95 -7.29 13.20
C LYS A 34 -3.36 -8.51 12.38
N CYS A 35 -3.28 -8.44 11.05
CA CYS A 35 -3.60 -9.57 10.18
C CYS A 35 -2.63 -10.74 10.34
N SER A 36 -1.33 -10.48 10.44
CA SER A 36 -0.33 -11.50 10.77
C SER A 36 -0.66 -12.18 12.10
N SER A 37 -0.97 -11.41 13.15
CA SER A 37 -1.36 -11.96 14.44
C SER A 37 -2.65 -12.78 14.38
N GLU A 38 -3.69 -12.29 13.72
CA GLU A 38 -4.98 -12.98 13.58
C GLU A 38 -4.85 -14.30 12.79
N LEU A 39 -3.92 -14.35 11.84
CA LEU A 39 -3.65 -15.53 11.00
C LEU A 39 -2.56 -16.46 11.58
N GLY A 40 -1.94 -16.11 12.71
CA GLY A 40 -0.83 -16.86 13.30
C GLY A 40 0.44 -16.89 12.43
N GLN A 41 0.66 -15.84 11.62
CA GLN A 41 1.76 -15.71 10.69
C GLN A 41 2.72 -14.58 11.10
N SER A 42 3.91 -14.55 10.49
CA SER A 42 4.87 -13.45 10.69
C SER A 42 4.43 -12.18 9.95
N ALA A 43 4.75 -11.01 10.53
CA ALA A 43 4.59 -9.72 9.87
C ALA A 43 5.80 -9.33 9.00
N ASP A 44 6.94 -9.99 9.17
CA ASP A 44 8.17 -9.67 8.45
C ASP A 44 8.15 -10.14 6.99
N ASN A 45 7.41 -11.23 6.72
CA ASN A 45 7.21 -11.79 5.38
C ASN A 45 5.71 -12.01 5.13
N PRO A 46 4.95 -10.96 4.79
CA PRO A 46 3.52 -11.08 4.59
C PRO A 46 3.18 -12.00 3.42
N THR A 47 2.30 -12.96 3.67
CA THR A 47 1.71 -13.84 2.64
C THR A 47 0.58 -13.14 1.88
N VAL A 48 0.04 -13.78 0.84
CA VAL A 48 -1.16 -13.29 0.12
C VAL A 48 -2.30 -13.07 1.11
N GLU A 49 -2.50 -13.99 2.04
CA GLU A 49 -3.59 -13.97 3.02
C GLU A 49 -3.45 -12.81 3.99
N VAL A 50 -2.23 -12.57 4.49
CA VAL A 50 -1.95 -11.40 5.36
C VAL A 50 -2.17 -10.12 4.58
N PHE A 51 -1.71 -10.04 3.33
CA PHE A 51 -1.85 -8.84 2.51
C PHE A 51 -3.33 -8.55 2.21
N GLN A 52 -4.09 -9.56 1.79
CA GLN A 52 -5.52 -9.45 1.51
C GLN A 52 -6.28 -9.01 2.78
N CYS A 53 -5.98 -9.60 3.93
CA CYS A 53 -6.54 -9.18 5.20
C CYS A 53 -6.26 -7.70 5.50
N ALA A 54 -5.02 -7.24 5.29
CA ALA A 54 -4.62 -5.86 5.58
C ALA A 54 -5.33 -4.86 4.65
N ILE A 55 -5.49 -5.22 3.38
CA ILE A 55 -6.24 -4.46 2.38
C ILE A 55 -7.71 -4.32 2.79
N VAL A 56 -8.36 -5.42 3.17
CA VAL A 56 -9.76 -5.43 3.60
C VAL A 56 -9.96 -4.56 4.84
N LYS A 57 -9.09 -4.69 5.86
CA LYS A 57 -9.15 -3.83 7.07
C LYS A 57 -8.91 -2.36 6.76
N GLY A 58 -8.08 -2.05 5.76
CA GLY A 58 -7.83 -0.68 5.32
C GLY A 58 -9.02 -0.01 4.65
N GLY A 59 -9.94 -0.79 4.08
CA GLY A 59 -11.27 -0.35 3.61
C GLY A 59 -11.29 0.73 2.53
N ARG A 60 -10.15 1.02 1.90
CA ARG A 60 -10.02 2.17 0.97
C ARG A 60 -9.78 1.79 -0.47
N VAL A 61 -9.12 0.68 -0.74
CA VAL A 61 -8.71 0.30 -2.11
C VAL A 61 -9.65 -0.68 -2.78
N LEU A 62 -10.59 -1.28 -2.04
CA LEU A 62 -11.61 -2.17 -2.60
C LEU A 62 -12.96 -1.44 -2.70
N ASP A 63 -13.73 -1.72 -3.75
CA ASP A 63 -15.11 -1.27 -3.90
C ASP A 63 -16.09 -2.17 -3.11
N ALA A 64 -17.39 -1.90 -3.24
CA ALA A 64 -18.44 -2.66 -2.54
C ALA A 64 -18.53 -4.13 -2.97
N ASN A 65 -17.93 -4.49 -4.12
CA ASN A 65 -17.86 -5.86 -4.64
C ASN A 65 -16.53 -6.54 -4.29
N GLY A 66 -15.66 -5.89 -3.51
CA GLY A 66 -14.34 -6.42 -3.18
C GLY A 66 -13.31 -6.32 -4.31
N LEU A 67 -13.57 -5.50 -5.34
CA LEU A 67 -12.66 -5.29 -6.47
C LEU A 67 -11.75 -4.09 -6.22
N TYR A 68 -10.51 -4.17 -6.69
CA TYR A 68 -9.58 -3.04 -6.59
C TYR A 68 -10.07 -1.82 -7.38
N LYS A 69 -10.10 -0.68 -6.69
CA LYS A 69 -10.18 0.65 -7.27
C LYS A 69 -8.77 1.09 -7.64
N LYS A 70 -8.45 1.06 -8.94
CA LYS A 70 -7.09 1.32 -9.46
C LYS A 70 -6.52 2.63 -8.93
N GLU A 71 -7.25 3.73 -9.12
CA GLU A 71 -6.80 5.07 -8.70
C GLU A 71 -6.63 5.20 -7.18
N ASP A 72 -7.55 4.67 -6.39
CA ASP A 72 -7.43 4.71 -4.93
C ASP A 72 -6.22 3.89 -4.44
N THR A 73 -5.88 2.82 -5.14
CA THR A 73 -4.68 2.02 -4.83
C THR A 73 -3.40 2.78 -5.16
N LEU A 74 -3.36 3.43 -6.33
CA LEU A 74 -2.23 4.28 -6.72
C LEU A 74 -2.06 5.45 -5.74
N LYS A 75 -3.17 6.01 -5.25
CA LYS A 75 -3.15 7.07 -4.24
C LYS A 75 -2.63 6.58 -2.88
N ILE A 76 -2.96 5.35 -2.48
CA ILE A 76 -2.37 4.75 -1.28
C ILE A 76 -0.85 4.63 -1.39
N PHE A 77 -0.30 4.31 -2.56
CA PHE A 77 1.16 4.27 -2.71
C PHE A 77 1.80 5.64 -2.52
N GLU A 78 1.19 6.71 -3.02
CA GLU A 78 1.65 8.08 -2.73
C GLU A 78 1.62 8.39 -1.23
N ASP A 79 0.58 7.94 -0.53
CA ASP A 79 0.45 8.18 0.90
C ASP A 79 1.52 7.43 1.71
N ILE A 80 2.05 6.29 1.24
CA ILE A 80 2.89 5.38 2.07
C ILE A 80 4.31 5.11 1.57
N ILE A 81 4.71 5.67 0.43
CA ILE A 81 6.06 5.51 -0.13
C ILE A 81 6.65 6.90 -0.37
N SER A 82 7.61 7.29 0.46
CA SER A 82 8.30 8.58 0.32
C SER A 82 9.38 8.58 -0.76
N ASP A 83 10.03 7.43 -1.00
CA ASP A 83 11.04 7.30 -2.04
C ASP A 83 10.40 7.28 -3.44
N THR A 84 10.73 8.27 -4.26
CA THR A 84 10.14 8.44 -5.60
C THR A 84 10.39 7.28 -6.55
N SER A 85 11.55 6.61 -6.46
CA SER A 85 11.90 5.48 -7.33
C SER A 85 11.10 4.24 -6.92
N LYS A 86 11.00 3.99 -5.61
CA LYS A 86 10.13 2.92 -5.07
C LYS A 86 8.66 3.17 -5.39
N LEU A 87 8.20 4.42 -5.32
CA LEU A 87 6.82 4.78 -5.66
C LEU A 87 6.53 4.48 -7.14
N GLU A 88 7.42 4.88 -8.04
CA GLU A 88 7.29 4.57 -9.47
C GLU A 88 7.28 3.06 -9.72
N GLN A 89 8.17 2.32 -9.05
CA GLN A 89 8.21 0.86 -9.13
C GLN A 89 6.89 0.22 -8.66
N ALA A 90 6.36 0.65 -7.51
CA ALA A 90 5.10 0.15 -6.96
C ALA A 90 3.92 0.39 -7.92
N ARG A 91 3.82 1.61 -8.46
CA ARG A 91 2.79 1.97 -9.44
C ARG A 91 2.88 1.12 -10.70
N ASN A 92 4.08 0.90 -11.23
CA ASN A 92 4.31 0.11 -12.43
C ASN A 92 3.93 -1.36 -12.22
N VAL A 93 4.37 -1.97 -11.11
CA VAL A 93 4.03 -3.36 -10.79
C VAL A 93 2.52 -3.53 -10.61
N PHE A 94 1.88 -2.68 -9.81
CA PHE A 94 0.43 -2.78 -9.59
C PHE A 94 -0.37 -2.57 -10.86
N THR A 95 -0.02 -1.55 -11.65
CA THR A 95 -0.70 -1.25 -12.93
C THR A 95 -0.62 -2.44 -13.87
N LYS A 96 0.57 -3.05 -13.99
CA LYS A 96 0.76 -4.27 -14.78
C LYS A 96 -0.13 -5.42 -14.27
N CYS A 97 -0.11 -5.70 -12.97
CA CYS A 97 -0.93 -6.77 -12.38
C CYS A 97 -2.43 -6.55 -12.59
N TYR A 98 -2.89 -5.30 -12.45
CA TYR A 98 -4.27 -4.90 -12.65
C TYR A 98 -4.70 -5.10 -14.10
N ASP A 99 -3.90 -4.59 -15.05
CA ASP A 99 -4.21 -4.65 -16.48
C ASP A 99 -4.14 -6.09 -17.01
N GLU A 100 -3.16 -6.89 -16.56
CA GLU A 100 -3.08 -8.33 -16.91
C GLU A 100 -4.28 -9.13 -16.37
N ALA A 101 -4.74 -8.84 -15.15
CA ALA A 101 -5.92 -9.53 -14.60
C ALA A 101 -7.19 -9.26 -15.43
N ILE A 102 -7.37 -8.01 -15.88
CA ILE A 102 -8.49 -7.60 -16.74
C ILE A 102 -8.36 -8.19 -18.14
N GLN A 103 -7.18 -8.12 -18.76
CA GLN A 103 -6.94 -8.66 -20.11
C GLN A 103 -7.18 -10.17 -20.19
N ASN A 104 -6.85 -10.89 -19.10
CA ASN A 104 -7.11 -12.32 -18.99
C ASN A 104 -8.58 -12.68 -18.69
N GLY A 105 -9.48 -11.68 -18.63
CA GLY A 105 -10.90 -11.89 -18.40
C GLY A 105 -11.26 -12.32 -16.97
N SER A 106 -10.37 -12.09 -16.00
CA SER A 106 -10.65 -12.43 -14.60
C SER A 106 -11.70 -11.48 -14.04
N THR A 107 -12.68 -12.00 -13.28
CA THR A 107 -13.76 -11.20 -12.70
C THR A 107 -14.01 -11.57 -11.23
N GLY A 108 -14.68 -10.70 -10.48
CA GLY A 108 -15.04 -10.96 -9.08
C GLY A 108 -13.83 -11.28 -8.19
N ASP A 109 -14.00 -12.22 -7.27
CA ASP A 109 -12.97 -12.62 -6.32
C ASP A 109 -11.68 -13.12 -6.99
N GLU A 110 -11.79 -13.82 -8.13
CA GLU A 110 -10.63 -14.30 -8.88
C GLU A 110 -9.75 -13.15 -9.36
N GLN A 111 -10.37 -12.06 -9.84
CA GLN A 111 -9.65 -10.86 -10.25
C GLN A 111 -8.87 -10.27 -9.07
N THR A 112 -9.52 -10.10 -7.93
CA THR A 112 -8.88 -9.55 -6.73
C THR A 112 -7.72 -10.42 -6.26
N ILE A 113 -7.90 -11.74 -6.17
CA ILE A 113 -6.84 -12.67 -5.73
C ILE A 113 -5.64 -12.62 -6.68
N LYS A 114 -5.86 -12.61 -8.00
CA LYS A 114 -4.77 -12.50 -8.98
C LYS A 114 -3.99 -11.19 -8.83
N ILE A 115 -4.71 -10.07 -8.69
CA ILE A 115 -4.08 -8.76 -8.49
C ILE A 115 -3.28 -8.73 -7.19
N THR A 116 -3.86 -9.20 -6.07
CA THR A 116 -3.18 -9.24 -4.77
C THR A 116 -1.92 -10.10 -4.83
N THR A 117 -2.01 -11.29 -5.43
CA THR A 117 -0.89 -12.23 -5.55
C THR A 117 0.24 -11.64 -6.39
N CYS A 118 -0.10 -11.08 -7.56
CA CYS A 118 0.88 -10.43 -8.45
C CYS A 118 1.53 -9.20 -7.80
N SER A 119 0.80 -8.49 -6.93
CA SER A 119 1.24 -7.24 -6.29
C SER A 119 2.02 -7.45 -4.99
N LEU A 120 2.17 -8.69 -4.49
CA LEU A 120 2.95 -8.99 -3.29
C LEU A 120 4.35 -8.38 -3.25
N PRO A 121 5.15 -8.37 -4.34
CA PRO A 121 6.50 -7.80 -4.34
C PRO A 121 6.55 -6.29 -4.08
N ILE A 122 5.41 -5.60 -4.01
CA ILE A 122 5.33 -4.18 -3.67
C ILE A 122 5.51 -3.95 -2.17
N ILE A 123 5.16 -4.91 -1.32
CA ILE A 123 5.17 -4.74 0.15
C ILE A 123 6.53 -4.26 0.70
N PRO A 124 7.68 -4.81 0.29
CA PRO A 124 8.99 -4.33 0.77
C PRO A 124 9.32 -2.89 0.35
N LEU A 125 8.55 -2.29 -0.57
CA LEU A 125 8.72 -0.91 -1.01
C LEU A 125 8.06 0.10 -0.06
N PHE A 126 7.15 -0.34 0.80
CA PHE A 126 6.45 0.52 1.75
C PHE A 126 7.40 1.04 2.82
N ASP A 127 7.18 2.29 3.22
CA ASP A 127 7.89 2.85 4.36
C ASP A 127 7.43 2.19 5.66
N LYS A 128 8.34 2.14 6.63
CA LYS A 128 8.03 1.68 7.99
C LYS A 128 7.81 2.89 8.89
N PRO A 129 6.91 2.81 9.88
CA PRO A 129 6.81 3.83 10.91
C PRO A 129 8.15 3.88 11.67
N ASN A 130 8.70 5.08 11.81
CA ASN A 130 9.87 5.37 12.64
C ASN A 130 9.51 5.44 14.12
#